data_AF-A0A929SLM6-F1
#
_entry.id   AF-A0A929SLM6-F1
#
_cell.length_a   1.000
_cell.length_b   1.000
_cell.length_c   1.000
_cell.angle_alpha   90.00
_cell.angle_beta   90.00
_cell.angle_gamma   90.00
#
_symmetry.space_group_name_H-M   'P 1'
#
loop_
_entity.id
_entity.type
_entity.pdbx_description
1 polymer ?
#
loop_
_entity_poly.entity_id
_entity_poly.type
_entity_poly.pdbx_seq_one_letter_code
_entity_poly.pdbx_strand_id
1 'polypeptide(L)'
;MELDKKKVLLGMSGGVDSSVSALLLQKQGYEVIGATMDLWDRKDGTSGNDLAIRDAKIVCDKLGIKHVVLDFKDEFKKSVMDYFNDCYANCITPNPCVECNKKIKFGLLYKKALELGCFYVSTGHYAKTAYSDKYNRWVITKATSKKKDQTYVMYKVEPELVEHMMFPLANYESKDEIRKIADEAGLINVAHKSDSEDICFIPDNDYKKFLRETYDVNPIEGDIVDKNGKILGRHKGLYAYTVGQRRGLGIANPVPLFVIGFNREKNQVIVGEAKDLLKNSMICYDINLLLIDKLEEPTKVMIKTRYTQQEVPGTVEMYGDEKFKVIFDEPQPRITPGQSAVFYVDDILFGGGKILG
;
A
#
# COMPACT_ATOMS: atom_id res chain seq x y z
N MET A 1 -14.86 -6.35 -27.68
CA MET A 1 -13.60 -7.06 -27.99
C MET A 1 -13.59 -8.30 -27.13
N GLU A 2 -13.41 -9.49 -27.70
CA GLU A 2 -13.37 -10.73 -26.92
C GLU A 2 -12.06 -10.77 -26.12
N LEU A 3 -12.14 -11.06 -24.81
CA LEU A 3 -10.98 -11.13 -23.93
C LEU A 3 -10.36 -12.53 -24.01
N ASP A 4 -9.04 -12.60 -24.14
CA ASP A 4 -8.31 -13.87 -24.26
C ASP A 4 -7.79 -14.33 -22.89
N LYS A 5 -8.29 -15.48 -22.42
CA LYS A 5 -7.86 -16.15 -21.17
C LYS A 5 -6.43 -16.71 -21.24
N LYS A 6 -5.76 -16.65 -22.38
CA LYS A 6 -4.33 -16.94 -22.50
C LYS A 6 -3.46 -15.69 -22.43
N LYS A 7 -4.03 -14.49 -22.43
CA LYS A 7 -3.29 -13.23 -22.42
C LYS A 7 -3.29 -12.56 -21.04
N VAL A 8 -2.11 -12.11 -20.63
CA VAL A 8 -1.89 -11.41 -19.37
C VAL A 8 -1.06 -10.14 -19.57
N LEU A 9 -1.56 -9.01 -19.07
CA LEU A 9 -0.77 -7.79 -18.96
C LEU A 9 -0.08 -7.77 -17.58
N LEU A 10 1.25 -7.81 -17.58
CA LEU A 10 2.05 -7.82 -16.35
C LEU A 10 2.69 -6.45 -16.11
N GLY A 11 2.40 -5.86 -14.94
CA GLY A 11 3.10 -4.69 -14.45
C GLY A 11 4.58 -5.00 -14.14
N MET A 12 5.49 -4.42 -14.91
CA MET A 12 6.94 -4.59 -14.85
C MET A 12 7.60 -3.37 -14.19
N SER A 13 8.05 -3.52 -12.94
CA SER A 13 8.70 -2.43 -12.18
C SER A 13 10.20 -2.33 -12.40
N GLY A 14 10.78 -3.17 -13.26
CA GLY A 14 12.24 -3.26 -13.44
C GLY A 14 12.96 -3.83 -12.20
N GLY A 15 12.23 -4.54 -11.34
CA GLY A 15 12.76 -5.27 -10.19
C GLY A 15 12.53 -6.77 -10.31
N VAL A 16 13.28 -7.55 -9.53
CA VAL A 16 13.36 -9.01 -9.63
C VAL A 16 12.00 -9.70 -9.51
N ASP A 17 11.12 -9.23 -8.62
CA ASP A 17 9.81 -9.81 -8.39
C ASP A 17 8.95 -9.80 -9.67
N SER A 18 8.84 -8.64 -10.35
CA SER A 18 8.10 -8.55 -11.61
C SER A 18 8.73 -9.34 -12.74
N SER A 19 10.07 -9.41 -12.78
CA SER A 19 10.82 -10.14 -13.81
C SER A 19 10.62 -11.65 -13.70
N VAL A 20 10.65 -12.19 -12.49
CA VAL A 20 10.37 -13.60 -12.23
C VAL A 20 8.89 -13.91 -12.47
N SER A 21 7.98 -13.01 -12.11
CA SER A 21 6.56 -13.16 -12.49
C SER A 21 6.37 -13.33 -14.00
N ALA A 22 7.09 -12.56 -14.82
CA ALA A 22 7.02 -12.68 -16.29
C ALA A 22 7.42 -14.08 -16.77
N LEU A 23 8.56 -14.57 -16.26
CA LEU A 23 9.08 -15.89 -16.56
C LEU A 23 8.11 -17.00 -16.13
N LEU A 24 7.55 -16.91 -14.92
CA LEU A 24 6.63 -17.92 -14.38
C LEU A 24 5.33 -17.99 -15.18
N LEU A 25 4.76 -16.84 -15.57
CA LEU A 25 3.56 -16.80 -16.42
C LEU A 25 3.84 -17.40 -17.81
N GLN A 26 4.99 -17.08 -18.41
CA GLN A 26 5.38 -17.67 -19.70
C GLN A 26 5.53 -19.20 -19.59
N LYS A 27 6.17 -19.71 -18.51
CA LYS A 27 6.29 -21.15 -18.24
C LYS A 27 4.93 -21.83 -18.03
N GLN A 28 3.93 -21.11 -17.53
CA GLN A 28 2.54 -21.59 -17.41
C GLN A 28 1.77 -21.54 -18.74
N GLY A 29 2.39 -21.07 -19.82
CA GLY A 29 1.81 -21.05 -21.16
C GLY A 29 0.93 -19.84 -21.47
N TYR A 30 1.08 -18.75 -20.72
CA TYR A 30 0.42 -17.47 -21.02
C TYR A 30 1.21 -16.66 -22.05
N GLU A 31 0.49 -15.97 -22.93
CA GLU A 31 1.04 -14.86 -23.71
C GLU A 31 1.13 -13.63 -22.80
N VAL A 32 2.35 -13.33 -22.37
CA VAL A 32 2.64 -12.20 -21.48
C VAL A 32 2.91 -10.95 -22.31
N ILE A 33 2.28 -9.84 -21.94
CA ILE A 33 2.68 -8.49 -22.35
C ILE A 33 3.22 -7.79 -21.10
N GLY A 34 4.48 -7.36 -21.14
CA GLY A 34 5.08 -6.56 -20.08
C GLY A 34 4.70 -5.10 -20.21
N ALA A 35 4.29 -4.44 -19.13
CA ALA A 35 3.96 -3.03 -19.10
C ALA A 35 4.67 -2.33 -17.96
N THR A 36 5.49 -1.31 -18.27
CA THR A 36 6.04 -0.43 -17.25
C THR A 36 5.23 0.86 -17.18
N MET A 37 4.82 1.23 -15.98
CA MET A 37 4.10 2.48 -15.74
C MET A 37 5.13 3.58 -15.43
N ASP A 38 5.08 4.65 -16.21
CA ASP A 38 5.82 5.88 -15.98
C ASP A 38 4.94 6.82 -15.14
N LEU A 39 5.37 7.13 -13.91
CA LEU A 39 4.47 7.60 -12.86
C LEU A 39 4.77 9.01 -12.37
N TRP A 40 6.01 9.49 -12.51
CA TRP A 40 6.37 10.83 -12.03
C TRP A 40 7.68 11.29 -12.67
N ASP A 41 7.88 12.60 -12.71
CA ASP A 41 9.12 13.23 -13.18
C ASP A 41 9.93 13.79 -12.02
N ARG A 42 11.25 13.71 -12.17
CA ARG A 42 12.22 14.40 -11.33
C ARG A 42 12.18 15.90 -11.63
N LYS A 43 12.81 16.68 -10.75
CA LYS A 43 12.90 18.14 -10.90
C LYS A 43 13.59 18.61 -12.18
N ASP A 44 14.48 17.80 -12.73
CA ASP A 44 15.18 18.07 -13.99
C ASP A 44 14.36 17.68 -15.24
N GLY A 45 13.10 17.23 -15.05
CA GLY A 45 12.19 16.81 -16.13
C GLY A 45 12.44 15.40 -16.65
N THR A 46 13.38 14.64 -16.08
CA THR A 46 13.59 13.23 -16.43
C THR A 46 12.63 12.32 -15.68
N SER A 47 12.27 11.17 -16.24
CA SER A 47 11.34 10.26 -15.59
C SER A 47 11.97 9.67 -14.32
N GLY A 48 11.20 9.69 -13.23
CA GLY A 48 11.52 8.97 -12.00
C GLY A 48 11.65 7.46 -12.20
N ASN A 49 11.08 6.94 -13.30
CA ASN A 49 11.03 5.53 -13.66
C ASN A 49 12.01 5.12 -14.77
N ASP A 50 12.90 5.99 -15.26
CA ASP A 50 13.81 5.71 -16.38
C ASP A 50 14.62 4.41 -16.23
N LEU A 51 15.20 4.18 -15.04
CA LEU A 51 15.94 2.94 -14.76
C LEU A 51 15.02 1.72 -14.74
N ALA A 52 13.83 1.85 -14.16
CA ALA A 52 12.83 0.78 -14.12
C ALA A 52 12.35 0.41 -15.53
N ILE A 53 12.11 1.40 -16.40
CA ILE A 53 11.74 1.23 -17.80
C ILE A 53 12.84 0.48 -18.56
N ARG A 54 14.10 0.91 -18.41
CA ARG A 54 15.26 0.25 -19.04
C ARG A 54 15.41 -1.19 -18.59
N ASP A 55 15.37 -1.44 -17.28
CA ASP A 55 15.57 -2.79 -16.73
C ASP A 55 14.45 -3.73 -17.12
N ALA A 56 13.20 -3.25 -17.09
CA ALA A 56 12.04 -4.01 -17.56
C ALA A 56 12.17 -4.35 -19.05
N LYS A 57 12.61 -3.40 -19.87
CA LYS A 57 12.84 -3.62 -21.30
C LYS A 57 13.90 -4.71 -21.54
N ILE A 58 15.04 -4.66 -20.86
CA ILE A 58 16.11 -5.68 -20.97
C ILE A 58 15.57 -7.07 -20.63
N VAL A 59 14.78 -7.19 -19.57
CA VAL A 59 14.17 -8.46 -19.16
C VAL A 59 13.18 -8.94 -20.22
N CYS A 60 12.27 -8.07 -20.69
CA CYS A 60 11.29 -8.42 -21.71
C CYS A 60 11.96 -8.87 -23.02
N ASP A 61 12.98 -8.14 -23.49
CA ASP A 61 13.74 -8.49 -24.70
C ASP A 61 14.41 -9.87 -24.55
N LYS A 62 14.98 -10.16 -23.38
CA LYS A 62 15.60 -11.46 -23.08
C LYS A 62 14.58 -12.62 -23.04
N LEU A 63 13.37 -12.36 -22.56
CA LEU A 63 12.29 -13.35 -22.49
C LEU A 63 11.48 -13.46 -23.79
N GLY A 64 11.75 -12.61 -24.80
CA GLY A 64 10.95 -12.54 -26.03
C GLY A 64 9.53 -12.02 -25.80
N ILE A 65 9.33 -11.18 -24.78
CA ILE A 65 8.04 -10.64 -24.36
C ILE A 65 7.87 -9.22 -24.92
N LYS A 66 6.68 -8.91 -25.46
CA LYS A 66 6.34 -7.54 -25.87
C LYS A 66 6.34 -6.62 -24.65
N HIS A 67 7.04 -5.50 -24.74
CA HIS A 67 7.08 -4.47 -23.70
C HIS A 67 6.41 -3.19 -24.16
N VAL A 68 5.59 -2.59 -23.28
CA VAL A 68 4.99 -1.27 -23.47
C VAL A 68 5.29 -0.37 -22.28
N VAL A 69 5.42 0.93 -22.54
CA VAL A 69 5.52 1.96 -21.51
C VAL A 69 4.19 2.72 -21.48
N LEU A 70 3.63 2.87 -20.29
CA LEU A 70 2.34 3.51 -20.06
C LEU A 70 2.57 4.80 -19.28
N ASP A 71 2.29 5.94 -19.91
CA ASP A 71 2.35 7.22 -19.23
C ASP A 71 1.11 7.40 -18.36
N PHE A 72 1.29 7.38 -17.04
CA PHE A 72 0.24 7.60 -16.04
C PHE A 72 0.66 8.69 -15.05
N LYS A 73 1.55 9.62 -15.45
CA LYS A 73 2.09 10.65 -14.55
C LYS A 73 1.00 11.54 -13.97
N ASP A 74 0.07 12.00 -14.80
CA ASP A 74 -1.01 12.90 -14.38
C ASP A 74 -1.95 12.23 -13.38
N GLU A 75 -2.40 11.01 -13.69
CA GLU A 75 -3.28 10.27 -12.79
C GLU A 75 -2.58 9.85 -11.50
N PHE A 76 -1.29 9.50 -11.57
CA PHE A 76 -0.49 9.17 -10.39
C PHE A 76 -0.30 10.39 -9.49
N LYS A 77 0.06 11.54 -10.07
CA LYS A 77 0.18 12.80 -9.33
C LYS A 77 -1.14 13.10 -8.61
N LYS A 78 -2.25 13.12 -9.34
CA LYS A 78 -3.58 13.46 -8.79
C LYS A 78 -4.06 12.47 -7.73
N SER A 79 -3.92 11.17 -8.00
CA SER A 79 -4.55 10.13 -7.17
C SER A 79 -3.68 9.67 -6.00
N VAL A 80 -2.36 9.88 -6.07
CA VAL A 80 -1.40 9.34 -5.10
C VAL A 80 -0.59 10.47 -4.46
N MET A 81 0.09 11.31 -5.24
CA MET A 81 0.98 12.34 -4.69
C MET A 81 0.21 13.50 -4.05
N ASP A 82 -0.82 14.02 -4.72
CA ASP A 82 -1.65 15.11 -4.21
C ASP A 82 -2.44 14.65 -2.98
N TYR A 83 -3.01 13.45 -3.03
CA TYR A 83 -3.61 12.79 -1.85
C TYR A 83 -2.64 12.69 -0.68
N PHE A 84 -1.39 12.30 -0.94
CA PHE A 84 -0.35 12.20 0.08
C PHE A 84 -0.05 13.56 0.72
N ASN A 85 0.12 14.60 -0.09
CA ASN A 85 0.32 15.97 0.37
C ASN A 85 -0.87 16.47 1.20
N ASP A 86 -2.09 16.32 0.70
CA ASP A 86 -3.32 16.78 1.35
C ASP A 86 -3.51 16.12 2.71
N CYS A 87 -3.18 14.83 2.84
CA CYS A 87 -3.22 14.15 4.13
C CYS A 87 -2.27 14.79 5.14
N TYR A 88 -1.01 15.02 4.78
CA TYR A 88 -0.05 15.66 5.68
C TYR A 88 -0.41 17.10 6.03
N ALA A 89 -0.95 17.87 5.07
CA ALA A 89 -1.51 19.20 5.33
C ALA A 89 -2.65 19.18 6.36
N ASN A 90 -3.35 18.05 6.47
CA ASN A 90 -4.43 17.84 7.42
C ASN A 90 -4.03 17.03 8.67
N CYS A 91 -2.74 16.79 8.91
CA CYS A 91 -2.23 15.97 10.04
C CYS A 91 -2.74 14.52 10.02
N ILE A 92 -3.01 14.00 8.83
CA ILE A 92 -3.45 12.64 8.54
C ILE A 92 -2.24 11.89 7.96
N THR A 93 -1.98 10.66 8.41
CA THR A 93 -0.86 9.86 7.89
C THR A 93 -1.35 8.95 6.76
N PRO A 94 -1.04 9.26 5.48
CA PRO A 94 -1.59 8.54 4.34
C PRO A 94 -0.99 7.14 4.16
N ASN A 95 -1.67 6.32 3.35
CA ASN A 95 -1.11 5.10 2.77
C ASN A 95 -1.16 5.18 1.23
N PRO A 96 -0.14 5.78 0.58
CA PRO A 96 -0.17 6.01 -0.86
C PRO A 96 -0.13 4.71 -1.67
N CYS A 97 0.40 3.61 -1.11
CA CYS A 97 0.45 2.32 -1.79
C CYS A 97 -0.95 1.71 -1.98
N VAL A 98 -1.89 1.95 -1.06
CA VAL A 98 -3.28 1.51 -1.22
C VAL A 98 -3.95 2.24 -2.38
N GLU A 99 -3.78 3.56 -2.47
CA GLU A 99 -4.37 4.35 -3.55
C GLU A 99 -3.72 4.02 -4.90
N CYS A 100 -2.40 3.82 -4.94
CA CYS A 100 -1.69 3.36 -6.13
C CYS A 100 -2.18 1.98 -6.59
N ASN A 101 -2.38 1.02 -5.68
CA ASN A 101 -2.97 -0.26 -6.03
C ASN A 101 -4.37 -0.09 -6.60
N LYS A 102 -5.26 0.62 -5.90
CA LYS A 102 -6.64 0.83 -6.36
C LYS A 102 -6.72 1.51 -7.72
N LYS A 103 -6.07 2.67 -7.87
CA LYS A 103 -6.29 3.58 -9.00
C LYS A 103 -5.38 3.29 -10.18
N ILE A 104 -4.14 2.88 -9.92
CA ILE A 104 -3.10 2.78 -10.95
C ILE A 104 -2.90 1.33 -11.38
N LYS A 105 -2.49 0.45 -10.45
CA LYS A 105 -2.13 -0.94 -10.78
C LYS A 105 -3.35 -1.81 -11.11
N PHE A 106 -4.42 -1.66 -10.35
CA PHE A 106 -5.67 -2.41 -10.52
C PHE A 106 -6.79 -1.55 -11.10
N GLY A 107 -6.51 -0.29 -11.41
CA GLY A 107 -7.36 0.60 -12.18
C GLY A 107 -6.84 0.76 -13.60
N LEU A 108 -5.95 1.73 -13.83
CA LEU A 108 -5.46 2.08 -15.17
C LEU A 108 -4.74 0.95 -15.90
N LEU A 109 -3.85 0.22 -15.22
CA LEU A 109 -3.15 -0.91 -15.84
C LEU A 109 -4.14 -2.02 -16.20
N TYR A 110 -5.17 -2.28 -15.38
CA TYR A 110 -6.22 -3.23 -15.73
C TYR A 110 -7.04 -2.77 -16.95
N LYS A 111 -7.45 -1.50 -16.99
CA LYS A 111 -8.11 -0.92 -18.18
C LYS A 111 -7.25 -1.11 -19.43
N LYS A 112 -5.94 -0.92 -19.30
CA LYS A 112 -5.00 -1.17 -20.40
C LYS A 112 -4.90 -2.64 -20.78
N ALA A 113 -5.03 -3.55 -19.82
CA ALA A 113 -5.09 -4.99 -20.08
C ALA A 113 -6.29 -5.32 -20.99
N LEU A 114 -7.46 -4.79 -20.67
CA LEU A 114 -8.68 -4.97 -21.46
C LEU A 114 -8.53 -4.40 -22.89
N GLU A 115 -7.94 -3.21 -23.04
CA GLU A 115 -7.64 -2.62 -24.37
C GLU A 115 -6.68 -3.45 -25.22
N LEU A 116 -5.81 -4.24 -24.58
CA LEU A 116 -4.87 -5.14 -25.25
C LEU A 116 -5.44 -6.55 -25.46
N GLY A 117 -6.70 -6.79 -25.07
CA GLY A 117 -7.36 -8.09 -25.19
C GLY A 117 -6.93 -9.10 -24.14
N CYS A 118 -6.24 -8.67 -23.08
CA CYS A 118 -5.86 -9.51 -21.96
C CYS A 118 -7.06 -9.75 -21.05
N PHE A 119 -7.36 -11.00 -20.74
CA PHE A 119 -8.31 -11.33 -19.68
C PHE A 119 -7.72 -11.08 -18.28
N TYR A 120 -6.39 -11.23 -18.14
CA TYR A 120 -5.71 -11.13 -16.85
C TYR A 120 -4.82 -9.89 -16.75
N VAL A 121 -4.76 -9.31 -15.54
CA VAL A 121 -3.76 -8.35 -15.09
C VAL A 121 -2.91 -8.98 -13.99
N SER A 122 -1.59 -8.86 -14.10
CA SER A 122 -0.65 -9.44 -13.14
C SER A 122 0.31 -8.40 -12.60
N THR A 123 0.82 -8.65 -11.40
CA THR A 123 1.88 -7.86 -10.77
C THR A 123 2.85 -8.78 -10.02
N GLY A 124 3.99 -8.25 -9.58
CA GLY A 124 4.94 -8.96 -8.72
C GLY A 124 4.57 -8.96 -7.23
N HIS A 125 3.29 -8.79 -6.88
CA HIS A 125 2.92 -8.81 -5.46
C HIS A 125 2.84 -10.23 -4.90
N TYR A 126 3.14 -10.35 -3.60
CA TYR A 126 2.97 -11.55 -2.80
C TYR A 126 1.55 -11.56 -2.20
N ALA A 127 0.61 -12.04 -2.99
CA ALA A 127 -0.77 -12.33 -2.61
C ALA A 127 -1.25 -13.52 -3.45
N LYS A 128 -2.45 -14.03 -3.20
CA LYS A 128 -3.03 -15.11 -4.00
C LYS A 128 -4.49 -14.82 -4.31
N THR A 129 -4.92 -15.13 -5.52
CA THR A 129 -6.34 -15.15 -5.90
C THR A 129 -6.80 -16.60 -6.04
N ALA A 130 -8.02 -16.89 -5.61
CA ALA A 130 -8.63 -18.20 -5.72
C ALA A 130 -10.15 -18.08 -5.75
N TYR A 131 -10.83 -19.00 -6.43
CA TYR A 131 -12.26 -19.15 -6.26
C TYR A 131 -12.55 -19.86 -4.93
N SER A 132 -13.48 -19.33 -4.15
CA SER A 132 -13.92 -19.91 -2.88
C SER A 132 -15.34 -20.43 -3.01
N ASP A 133 -15.51 -21.75 -2.95
CA ASP A 133 -16.84 -22.38 -2.97
C ASP A 133 -17.67 -21.95 -1.75
N LYS A 134 -17.01 -21.71 -0.60
CA LYS A 134 -17.67 -21.25 0.64
C LYS A 134 -18.38 -19.90 0.46
N TYR A 135 -17.77 -18.97 -0.28
CA TYR A 135 -18.30 -17.62 -0.51
C TYR A 135 -18.86 -17.42 -1.92
N ASN A 136 -18.80 -18.46 -2.76
CA ASN A 136 -19.24 -18.48 -4.16
C ASN A 136 -18.66 -17.30 -4.98
N ARG A 137 -17.39 -16.95 -4.76
CA ARG A 137 -16.71 -15.84 -5.43
C ARG A 137 -15.19 -15.99 -5.45
N TRP A 138 -14.55 -15.19 -6.28
CA TRP A 138 -13.10 -15.00 -6.24
C TRP A 138 -12.71 -14.20 -5.00
N VAL A 139 -11.66 -14.66 -4.32
CA VAL A 139 -11.15 -14.06 -3.09
C VAL A 139 -9.66 -13.80 -3.19
N ILE A 140 -9.20 -12.79 -2.44
CA ILE A 140 -7.77 -12.54 -2.22
C ILE A 140 -7.38 -13.20 -0.91
N THR A 141 -6.30 -13.98 -0.93
CA THR A 141 -5.76 -14.69 0.24
C THR A 141 -4.31 -14.31 0.45
N LYS A 142 -3.85 -14.44 1.70
CA LYS A 142 -2.47 -14.17 2.06
C LYS A 142 -1.52 -15.06 1.26
N ALA A 143 -0.33 -14.54 0.96
CA ALA A 143 0.75 -15.36 0.42
C ALA A 143 1.23 -16.39 1.46
N THR A 144 1.88 -17.46 0.99
CA THR A 144 2.50 -18.48 1.87
C THR A 144 3.46 -17.84 2.87
N SER A 145 4.24 -16.85 2.42
CA SER A 145 5.11 -16.06 3.28
C SER A 145 4.33 -14.95 4.00
N LYS A 146 4.01 -15.15 5.28
CA LYS A 146 3.39 -14.10 6.12
C LYS A 146 4.24 -12.83 6.21
N LYS A 147 5.57 -12.95 6.12
CA LYS A 147 6.51 -11.82 6.17
C LYS A 147 6.45 -10.94 4.92
N LYS A 148 6.18 -11.54 3.76
CA LYS A 148 6.12 -10.86 2.47
C LYS A 148 4.70 -10.55 2.01
N ASP A 149 3.69 -11.08 2.70
CA ASP A 149 2.29 -10.87 2.38
C ASP A 149 1.96 -9.39 2.12
N GLN A 150 1.38 -9.13 0.95
CA GLN A 150 1.05 -7.81 0.43
C GLN A 150 -0.44 -7.57 0.30
N THR A 151 -1.29 -8.47 0.82
CA THR A 151 -2.75 -8.32 0.77
C THR A 151 -3.25 -7.04 1.47
N TYR A 152 -2.53 -6.54 2.47
CA TYR A 152 -2.90 -5.32 3.20
C TYR A 152 -3.06 -4.10 2.27
N VAL A 153 -2.24 -3.97 1.21
CA VAL A 153 -2.35 -2.84 0.27
C VAL A 153 -3.38 -3.08 -0.84
N MET A 154 -4.12 -4.18 -0.80
CA MET A 154 -5.09 -4.59 -1.82
C MET A 154 -6.54 -4.45 -1.37
N TYR A 155 -6.82 -4.09 -0.11
CA TYR A 155 -8.20 -4.11 0.41
C TYR A 155 -9.17 -3.20 -0.32
N LYS A 156 -8.70 -2.24 -1.13
CA LYS A 156 -9.55 -1.32 -1.92
C LYS A 156 -9.66 -1.66 -3.41
N VAL A 157 -9.19 -2.83 -3.84
CA VAL A 157 -9.48 -3.26 -5.22
C VAL A 157 -10.98 -3.47 -5.37
N GLU A 158 -11.48 -3.29 -6.59
CA GLU A 158 -12.90 -3.54 -6.89
C GLU A 158 -13.18 -5.06 -6.84
N PRO A 159 -14.23 -5.55 -6.17
CA PRO A 159 -14.49 -6.98 -6.00
C PRO A 159 -14.55 -7.77 -7.32
N GLU A 160 -15.13 -7.18 -8.37
CA GLU A 160 -15.29 -7.80 -9.69
C GLU A 160 -13.94 -8.00 -10.39
N LEU A 161 -12.92 -7.22 -10.02
CA LEU A 161 -11.59 -7.35 -10.59
C LEU A 161 -10.87 -8.62 -10.13
N VAL A 162 -11.23 -9.17 -8.96
CA VAL A 162 -10.45 -10.21 -8.29
C VAL A 162 -10.26 -11.46 -9.18
N GLU A 163 -11.24 -11.76 -10.03
CA GLU A 163 -11.16 -12.89 -10.98
C GLU A 163 -10.13 -12.69 -12.11
N HIS A 164 -9.76 -11.45 -12.38
CA HIS A 164 -8.81 -11.07 -13.43
C HIS A 164 -7.38 -10.88 -12.89
N MET A 165 -7.19 -10.95 -11.58
CA MET A 165 -5.90 -10.68 -10.93
C MET A 165 -5.05 -11.95 -10.83
N MET A 166 -3.79 -11.85 -11.23
CA MET A 166 -2.79 -12.92 -11.06
C MET A 166 -1.58 -12.47 -10.24
N PHE A 167 -1.10 -13.37 -9.40
CA PHE A 167 0.03 -13.16 -8.50
C PHE A 167 1.00 -14.35 -8.53
N PRO A 168 1.94 -14.40 -9.48
CA PRO A 168 2.80 -15.57 -9.67
C PRO A 168 3.70 -15.91 -8.47
N LEU A 169 3.92 -14.95 -7.57
CA LEU A 169 4.84 -15.09 -6.44
C LEU A 169 4.18 -15.59 -5.14
N ALA A 170 2.87 -15.89 -5.18
CA ALA A 170 2.06 -16.27 -4.02
C ALA A 170 2.68 -17.35 -3.11
N ASN A 171 3.30 -18.36 -3.73
CA ASN A 171 3.75 -19.57 -3.04
C ASN A 171 5.23 -19.54 -2.64
N TYR A 172 5.93 -18.42 -2.88
CA TYR A 172 7.35 -18.30 -2.59
C TYR A 172 7.58 -17.74 -1.19
N GLU A 173 8.48 -18.37 -0.44
CA GLU A 173 8.70 -18.03 0.97
C GLU A 173 9.69 -16.88 1.17
N SER A 174 10.71 -16.82 0.30
CA SER A 174 11.88 -15.95 0.47
C SER A 174 12.19 -15.16 -0.80
N LYS A 175 12.93 -14.06 -0.65
CA LYS A 175 13.41 -13.31 -1.81
C LYS A 175 14.60 -13.99 -2.47
N ASP A 176 15.40 -14.71 -1.69
CA ASP A 176 16.58 -15.40 -2.18
C ASP A 176 16.20 -16.48 -3.19
N GLU A 177 15.06 -17.15 -2.99
CA GLU A 177 14.49 -18.07 -3.96
C GLU A 177 14.12 -17.36 -5.28
N ILE A 178 13.48 -16.19 -5.20
CA ILE A 178 13.16 -15.36 -6.38
C ILE A 178 14.43 -14.90 -7.11
N ARG A 179 15.45 -14.46 -6.37
CA ARG A 179 16.73 -14.05 -6.96
C ARG A 179 17.45 -15.22 -7.63
N LYS A 180 17.43 -16.40 -7.02
CA LYS A 180 17.98 -17.63 -7.60
C LYS A 180 17.30 -17.98 -8.93
N ILE A 181 15.97 -17.89 -9.00
CA ILE A 181 15.22 -18.12 -10.26
C ILE A 181 15.63 -17.11 -11.33
N ALA A 182 15.80 -15.85 -10.95
CA ALA A 182 16.27 -14.81 -11.86
C ALA A 182 17.69 -15.11 -12.38
N ASP A 183 18.61 -15.52 -11.51
CA ASP A 183 19.98 -15.91 -11.86
C ASP A 183 20.02 -17.10 -12.81
N GLU A 184 19.27 -18.17 -12.51
CA GLU A 184 19.17 -19.37 -13.35
C GLU A 184 18.57 -19.08 -14.73
N ALA A 185 17.66 -18.10 -14.82
CA ALA A 185 17.13 -17.59 -16.08
C ALA A 185 18.04 -16.55 -16.76
N GLY A 186 19.18 -16.23 -16.16
CA GLY A 186 20.15 -15.26 -16.65
C GLY A 186 19.67 -13.80 -16.59
N LEU A 187 18.67 -13.46 -15.79
CA LEU A 187 18.15 -12.10 -15.59
C LEU A 187 19.06 -11.29 -14.64
N ILE A 188 20.37 -11.29 -14.92
CA ILE A 188 21.43 -10.80 -14.04
C ILE A 188 21.28 -9.31 -13.72
N ASN A 189 20.71 -8.51 -14.64
CA ASN A 189 20.52 -7.08 -14.42
C ASN A 189 19.54 -6.75 -13.27
N VAL A 190 18.67 -7.68 -12.90
CA VAL A 190 17.70 -7.51 -11.81
C VAL A 190 17.90 -8.46 -10.64
N ALA A 191 18.59 -9.60 -10.84
CA ALA A 191 18.70 -10.65 -9.83
C ALA A 191 19.35 -10.18 -8.52
N HIS A 192 20.34 -9.29 -8.58
CA HIS A 192 21.03 -8.76 -7.40
C HIS A 192 20.65 -7.32 -7.07
N LYS A 193 19.63 -6.78 -7.74
CA LYS A 193 19.16 -5.41 -7.49
C LYS A 193 18.56 -5.32 -6.09
N SER A 194 18.85 -4.21 -5.41
CA SER A 194 18.26 -3.92 -4.12
C SER A 194 16.73 -3.80 -4.25
N ASP A 195 16.06 -4.11 -3.15
CA ASP A 195 14.63 -4.02 -3.07
C ASP A 195 14.20 -2.56 -3.09
N SER A 196 13.11 -2.26 -3.79
CA SER A 196 12.38 -1.01 -3.59
C SER A 196 11.60 -1.14 -2.29
N GLU A 197 12.31 -0.95 -1.18
CA GLU A 197 11.72 -0.66 0.12
C GLU A 197 11.42 0.85 0.12
N ASP A 198 10.26 1.25 0.67
CA ASP A 198 9.73 2.63 0.74
C ASP A 198 8.80 3.10 -0.41
N ILE A 199 8.27 4.31 -0.25
CA ILE A 199 7.30 4.94 -1.15
C ILE A 199 8.00 5.34 -2.46
N CYS A 200 7.51 4.85 -3.60
CA CYS A 200 8.23 4.88 -4.87
C CYS A 200 8.59 6.27 -5.43
N PHE A 201 7.93 7.33 -4.99
CA PHE A 201 8.17 8.71 -5.41
C PHE A 201 8.85 9.56 -4.34
N ILE A 202 9.31 8.93 -3.24
CA ILE A 202 9.99 9.61 -2.13
C ILE A 202 11.44 9.13 -2.08
N PRO A 203 12.38 9.95 -2.61
CA PRO A 203 13.80 9.66 -2.51
C PRO A 203 14.26 9.56 -1.05
N ASP A 204 15.20 8.65 -0.78
CA ASP A 204 15.90 8.49 0.50
C ASP A 204 14.99 8.32 1.73
N ASN A 205 13.72 7.95 1.52
CA ASN A 205 12.68 7.88 2.55
C ASN A 205 12.45 9.21 3.30
N ASP A 206 12.81 10.34 2.69
CA ASP A 206 12.63 11.67 3.28
C ASP A 206 11.38 12.36 2.72
N TYR A 207 10.22 11.90 3.19
CA TYR A 207 8.95 12.48 2.78
C TYR A 207 8.84 13.98 3.16
N LYS A 208 9.57 14.42 4.19
CA LYS A 208 9.57 15.82 4.63
C LYS A 208 10.26 16.68 3.59
N LYS A 209 11.39 16.22 3.07
CA LYS A 209 12.08 16.85 1.95
C LYS A 209 11.22 16.86 0.70
N PHE A 210 10.59 15.73 0.35
CA PHE A 210 9.65 15.67 -0.76
C PHE A 210 8.53 16.72 -0.65
N LEU A 211 7.84 16.83 0.49
CA LEU A 211 6.78 17.83 0.68
C LEU A 211 7.29 19.27 0.55
N ARG A 212 8.48 19.58 1.11
CA ARG A 212 9.10 20.91 0.95
C ARG A 212 9.46 21.22 -0.50
N GLU A 213 9.97 20.22 -1.22
CA GLU A 213 10.59 20.42 -2.51
C GLU A 213 9.64 20.31 -3.70
N THR A 214 8.54 19.58 -3.55
CA THR A 214 7.55 19.32 -4.61
C THR A 214 6.27 20.11 -4.40
N TYR A 215 5.90 20.40 -3.14
CA TYR A 215 4.65 21.07 -2.79
C TYR A 215 4.86 22.38 -2.02
N ASP A 216 6.10 22.86 -1.92
CA ASP A 216 6.48 24.10 -1.21
C ASP A 216 5.94 24.15 0.23
N VAL A 217 5.82 22.99 0.89
CA VAL A 217 5.30 22.89 2.26
C VAL A 217 6.35 23.41 3.25
N ASN A 218 6.23 24.69 3.60
CA ASN A 218 7.13 25.31 4.55
C ASN A 218 6.82 24.91 6.00
N PRO A 219 7.84 24.66 6.84
CA PRO A 219 7.64 24.36 8.25
C PRO A 219 7.09 25.57 9.01
N ILE A 220 5.89 25.42 9.57
CA ILE A 220 5.30 26.38 10.50
C ILE A 220 5.53 25.88 11.92
N GLU A 221 6.48 26.48 12.63
CA GLU A 221 6.82 26.05 14.00
C GLU A 221 5.68 26.33 14.99
N GLY A 222 5.52 25.41 15.92
CA GLY A 222 4.51 25.49 16.97
C GLY A 222 4.95 24.73 18.22
N ASP A 223 4.03 24.58 19.17
CA ASP A 223 4.36 24.02 20.49
C ASP A 223 4.16 22.50 20.53
N ILE A 224 5.09 21.81 21.19
CA ILE A 224 4.87 20.45 21.66
C ILE A 224 4.32 20.55 23.08
N VAL A 225 3.11 20.04 23.29
CA VAL A 225 2.41 20.14 24.58
C VAL A 225 2.08 18.76 25.14
N ASP A 226 2.03 18.64 26.47
CA ASP A 226 1.44 17.48 27.11
C ASP A 226 -0.10 17.50 27.07
N LYS A 227 -0.74 16.44 27.57
CA LYS A 227 -2.21 16.33 27.66
C LYS A 227 -2.90 17.41 28.51
N ASN A 228 -2.16 18.10 29.38
CA ASN A 228 -2.67 19.19 30.20
C ASN A 228 -2.41 20.56 29.56
N GLY A 229 -1.80 20.60 28.37
CA GLY A 229 -1.45 21.83 27.65
C GLY A 229 -0.14 22.46 28.10
N LYS A 230 0.66 21.80 28.93
CA LYS A 230 1.99 22.31 29.32
C LYS A 230 2.94 22.22 28.12
N ILE A 231 3.56 23.34 27.78
CA ILE A 231 4.57 23.40 26.71
C ILE A 231 5.83 22.67 27.17
N LEU A 232 6.29 21.72 26.37
CA LEU A 232 7.50 20.91 26.58
C LEU A 232 8.62 21.25 25.59
N GLY A 233 8.31 21.92 24.49
CA GLY A 233 9.27 22.31 23.46
C GLY A 233 8.58 22.81 22.19
N ARG A 234 9.34 22.85 21.09
CA ARG A 234 8.89 23.37 19.79
C ARG A 234 9.04 22.31 18.70
N HIS A 235 8.11 22.28 17.76
CA HIS A 235 8.12 21.34 16.64
C HIS A 235 8.42 22.04 15.31
N LYS A 236 8.92 21.29 14.32
CA LYS A 236 9.33 21.80 12.99
C LYS A 236 8.21 21.74 11.95
N GLY A 237 6.98 22.09 12.33
CA GLY A 237 5.76 21.90 11.52
C GLY A 237 5.05 20.56 11.76
N LEU A 238 3.71 20.57 11.72
CA LEU A 238 2.88 19.40 12.08
C LEU A 238 3.10 18.20 11.17
N TYR A 239 3.33 18.44 9.86
CA TYR A 239 3.58 17.38 8.86
C TYR A 239 4.80 16.50 9.21
N ALA A 240 5.72 16.98 10.04
CA ALA A 240 6.92 16.26 10.43
C ALA A 240 6.67 15.16 11.49
N TYR A 241 5.42 14.97 11.92
CA TYR A 241 5.03 14.09 13.01
C TYR A 241 3.87 13.19 12.61
N THR A 242 3.74 12.05 13.29
CA THR A 242 2.68 11.06 13.07
C THR A 242 2.24 10.50 14.42
N VAL A 243 0.94 10.24 14.60
CA VAL A 243 0.43 9.60 15.83
C VAL A 243 1.15 8.27 16.08
N GLY A 244 1.61 8.08 17.32
CA GLY A 244 2.43 6.95 17.75
C GLY A 244 3.93 7.10 17.49
N GLN A 245 4.39 8.23 16.94
CA GLN A 245 5.81 8.54 16.79
C GLN A 245 6.46 8.84 18.14
N ARG A 246 7.61 8.21 18.39
CA ARG A 246 8.45 8.43 19.58
C ARG A 246 9.70 9.25 19.29
N ARG A 247 10.39 8.93 18.19
CA ARG A 247 11.69 9.53 17.85
C ARG A 247 11.51 10.89 17.17
N GLY A 248 12.52 11.75 17.27
CA GLY A 248 12.52 13.05 16.59
C GLY A 248 11.61 14.11 17.20
N LEU A 249 11.15 13.92 18.45
CA LEU A 249 10.37 14.95 19.17
C LEU A 249 11.23 16.14 19.61
N GLY A 250 12.53 15.93 19.89
CA GLY A 250 13.43 17.01 20.28
C GLY A 250 13.18 17.57 21.69
N ILE A 251 12.47 16.83 22.55
CA ILE A 251 12.17 17.19 23.94
C ILE A 251 12.75 16.16 24.90
N ALA A 252 13.18 16.62 26.08
CA ALA A 252 13.61 15.76 27.18
C ALA A 252 12.45 15.57 28.16
N ASN A 253 12.19 14.32 28.55
CA ASN A 253 11.18 13.99 29.54
C ASN A 253 11.62 12.74 30.34
N PRO A 254 11.31 12.62 31.64
CA PRO A 254 11.72 11.48 32.45
C PRO A 254 11.17 10.14 31.94
N VAL A 255 10.01 10.15 31.29
CA VAL A 255 9.39 8.98 30.67
C VAL A 255 9.29 9.15 29.16
N PRO A 256 9.37 8.06 28.36
CA PRO A 256 9.19 8.14 26.92
C PRO A 256 7.83 8.69 26.54
N LEU A 257 7.83 9.72 25.69
CA LEU A 257 6.62 10.33 25.14
C LEU A 257 6.41 9.94 23.67
N PHE A 258 5.15 9.93 23.28
CA PHE A 258 4.68 9.62 21.94
C PHE A 258 3.70 10.71 21.48
N VAL A 259 3.65 10.98 20.18
CA VAL A 259 2.60 11.82 19.60
C VAL A 259 1.25 11.11 19.78
N ILE A 260 0.34 11.70 20.54
CA ILE A 260 -1.02 11.16 20.76
C ILE A 260 -2.07 11.89 19.93
N GLY A 261 -1.75 13.05 19.38
CA GLY A 261 -2.65 13.82 18.52
C GLY A 261 -2.10 15.17 18.14
N PHE A 262 -2.95 15.98 17.53
CA PHE A 262 -2.64 17.32 17.04
C PHE A 262 -3.76 18.29 17.39
N ASN A 263 -3.41 19.53 17.70
CA ASN A 263 -4.36 20.64 17.69
C ASN A 263 -3.98 21.57 16.53
N ARG A 264 -4.74 21.50 15.44
CA ARG A 264 -4.44 22.25 14.22
C ARG A 264 -4.67 23.75 14.38
N GLU A 265 -5.74 24.14 15.08
CA GLU A 265 -6.08 25.54 15.30
C GLU A 265 -5.00 26.28 16.10
N LYS A 266 -4.42 25.60 17.10
CA LYS A 266 -3.34 26.15 17.93
C LYS A 266 -1.95 25.86 17.39
N ASN A 267 -1.83 25.13 16.27
CA ASN A 267 -0.57 24.62 15.74
C ASN A 267 0.26 23.87 16.82
N GLN A 268 -0.30 22.80 17.40
CA GLN A 268 0.34 22.04 18.48
C GLN A 268 0.42 20.55 18.16
N VAL A 269 1.54 19.95 18.57
CA VAL A 269 1.73 18.49 18.67
C VAL A 269 1.45 18.08 20.10
N ILE A 270 0.50 17.18 20.31
CA ILE A 270 0.13 16.70 21.64
C ILE A 270 0.88 15.39 21.90
N VAL A 271 1.59 15.32 23.03
CA VAL A 271 2.36 14.15 23.43
C VAL A 271 1.88 13.55 24.76
N GLY A 272 2.01 12.24 24.88
CA GLY A 272 1.61 11.47 26.06
C GLY A 272 2.42 10.19 26.21
N GLU A 273 2.11 9.40 27.22
CA GLU A 273 2.73 8.10 27.46
C GLU A 273 2.12 7.02 26.54
N ALA A 274 2.73 5.83 26.52
CA ALA A 274 2.25 4.72 25.69
C ALA A 274 0.79 4.31 26.00
N LYS A 275 0.36 4.41 27.27
CA LYS A 275 -1.02 4.12 27.70
C LYS A 275 -2.05 5.07 27.08
N ASP A 276 -1.66 6.32 26.79
CA ASP A 276 -2.54 7.33 26.20
C ASP A 276 -2.80 7.07 24.70
N LEU A 277 -2.08 6.11 24.08
CA LEU A 277 -2.32 5.65 22.71
C LEU A 277 -3.30 4.48 22.61
N LEU A 278 -3.63 3.83 23.73
CA LEU A 278 -4.45 2.63 23.74
C LEU A 278 -5.91 2.98 23.47
N LYS A 279 -6.51 2.29 22.51
CA LYS A 279 -7.93 2.39 22.19
C LYS A 279 -8.55 1.01 22.09
N ASN A 280 -9.78 0.88 22.60
CA ASN A 280 -10.57 -0.35 22.51
C ASN A 280 -11.32 -0.46 21.19
N SER A 281 -11.50 0.65 20.48
CA SER A 281 -12.23 0.69 19.22
C SER A 281 -11.71 1.80 18.31
N MET A 282 -12.07 1.71 17.04
CA MET A 282 -11.86 2.76 16.05
C MET A 282 -13.04 2.82 15.08
N ILE A 283 -13.25 3.99 14.47
CA ILE A 283 -14.16 4.15 13.34
C ILE A 283 -13.36 4.17 12.03
N CYS A 284 -13.86 3.46 11.02
CA CYS A 284 -13.30 3.45 9.68
C CYS A 284 -14.33 3.97 8.66
N TYR A 285 -13.86 4.71 7.67
CA TYR A 285 -14.65 5.25 6.56
C TYR A 285 -14.02 4.82 5.22
N ASP A 286 -14.68 5.14 4.09
CA ASP A 286 -14.18 4.74 2.75
C ASP A 286 -13.92 3.23 2.73
N ILE A 287 -14.93 2.51 3.23
CA ILE A 287 -14.92 1.08 3.47
C ILE A 287 -14.98 0.30 2.16
N ASN A 288 -14.43 -0.90 2.18
CA ASN A 288 -14.57 -1.87 1.08
C ASN A 288 -14.74 -3.26 1.65
N LEU A 289 -15.73 -4.01 1.14
CA LEU A 289 -15.94 -5.42 1.44
C LEU A 289 -15.58 -6.23 0.20
N LEU A 290 -14.69 -7.20 0.35
CA LEU A 290 -14.27 -8.09 -0.73
C LEU A 290 -14.90 -9.47 -0.61
N LEU A 291 -15.13 -9.93 0.62
CA LEU A 291 -15.59 -11.30 0.89
C LEU A 291 -17.11 -11.46 0.85
N ILE A 292 -17.84 -10.39 1.13
CA ILE A 292 -19.31 -10.34 1.21
C ILE A 292 -19.80 -9.02 0.62
N ASP A 293 -21.06 -8.95 0.19
CA ASP A 293 -21.61 -7.73 -0.42
C ASP A 293 -22.08 -6.72 0.62
N LYS A 294 -22.51 -7.21 1.79
CA LYS A 294 -23.01 -6.40 2.90
C LYS A 294 -22.64 -7.04 4.23
N LEU A 295 -22.25 -6.22 5.19
CA LEU A 295 -22.05 -6.63 6.58
C LEU A 295 -23.36 -6.42 7.34
N GLU A 296 -24.11 -7.51 7.56
CA GLU A 296 -25.42 -7.45 8.26
C GLU A 296 -25.27 -7.58 9.78
N GLU A 297 -24.32 -8.40 10.23
CA GLU A 297 -24.11 -8.71 11.65
C GLU A 297 -22.66 -8.47 12.07
N PRO A 298 -22.41 -8.14 13.34
CA PRO A 298 -21.05 -8.04 13.88
C PRO A 298 -20.25 -9.32 13.59
N THR A 299 -19.10 -9.16 12.93
CA THR A 299 -18.29 -10.28 12.43
C THR A 299 -16.92 -10.30 13.07
N LYS A 300 -16.51 -11.47 13.58
CA LYS A 300 -15.15 -11.69 14.11
C LYS A 300 -14.13 -11.73 12.98
N VAL A 301 -13.06 -10.95 13.14
CA VAL A 301 -12.01 -10.78 12.14
C VAL A 301 -10.64 -10.65 12.80
N MET A 302 -9.60 -10.92 12.03
CA MET A 302 -8.23 -10.51 12.34
C MET A 302 -7.96 -9.15 11.71
N ILE A 303 -7.36 -8.23 12.47
CA ILE A 303 -7.25 -6.81 12.12
C ILE A 303 -5.78 -6.41 12.02
N LYS A 304 -5.42 -5.73 10.93
CA LYS A 304 -4.18 -4.97 10.80
C LYS A 304 -4.50 -3.48 10.69
N THR A 305 -3.88 -2.65 11.52
CA THR A 305 -3.99 -1.18 11.43
C THR A 305 -2.78 -0.52 10.79
N ARG A 306 -1.73 -1.32 10.55
CA ARG A 306 -0.50 -0.97 9.83
C ARG A 306 0.03 -2.17 9.07
N TYR A 307 0.73 -1.92 7.98
CA TYR A 307 1.24 -2.95 7.07
C TYR A 307 2.06 -4.04 7.77
N THR A 308 3.01 -3.64 8.61
CA THR A 308 3.97 -4.52 9.31
C THR A 308 3.48 -5.04 10.65
N GLN A 309 2.29 -4.63 11.10
CA GLN A 309 1.73 -5.06 12.38
C GLN A 309 1.42 -6.57 12.34
N GLN A 310 1.58 -7.28 13.45
CA GLN A 310 0.91 -8.56 13.60
C GLN A 310 -0.60 -8.32 13.68
N GLU A 311 -1.38 -9.20 13.05
CA GLU A 311 -2.83 -9.13 13.14
C GLU A 311 -3.33 -9.40 14.56
N VAL A 312 -4.39 -8.69 14.95
CA VAL A 312 -5.00 -8.80 16.27
C VAL A 312 -6.48 -9.14 16.15
N PRO A 313 -7.04 -9.95 17.04
CA PRO A 313 -8.45 -10.32 16.96
C PRO A 313 -9.36 -9.15 17.35
N GLY A 314 -10.53 -9.10 16.72
CA GLY A 314 -11.58 -8.16 17.07
C GLY A 314 -12.86 -8.42 16.29
N THR A 315 -13.77 -7.45 16.36
CA THR A 315 -15.09 -7.51 15.74
C THR A 315 -15.30 -6.27 14.90
N VAL A 316 -15.82 -6.44 13.68
CA VAL A 316 -16.25 -5.35 12.80
C VAL A 316 -17.76 -5.35 12.69
N GLU A 317 -18.37 -4.17 12.84
CA GLU A 317 -19.81 -3.94 12.66
C GLU A 317 -20.05 -2.67 11.84
N MET A 318 -21.22 -2.57 11.20
CA MET A 318 -21.62 -1.33 10.55
C MET A 318 -21.85 -0.21 11.57
N TYR A 319 -21.43 1.00 11.23
CA TYR A 319 -21.67 2.21 12.00
C TYR A 319 -22.37 3.25 11.13
N GLY A 320 -23.69 3.14 11.02
CA GLY A 320 -24.45 3.77 9.94
C GLY A 320 -24.22 3.05 8.61
N ASP A 321 -24.41 3.75 7.49
CA ASP A 321 -24.46 3.12 6.17
C ASP A 321 -23.09 2.99 5.47
N GLU A 322 -22.11 3.83 5.81
CA GLU A 322 -20.86 3.97 5.06
C GLU A 322 -19.57 3.82 5.90
N LYS A 323 -19.71 3.40 7.16
CA LYS A 323 -18.59 3.30 8.09
C LYS A 323 -18.63 1.97 8.82
N PHE A 324 -17.45 1.54 9.23
CA PHE A 324 -17.30 0.45 10.20
C PHE A 324 -16.96 1.01 11.58
N LYS A 325 -17.50 0.37 12.60
CA LYS A 325 -16.93 0.39 13.94
C LYS A 325 -16.18 -0.91 14.14
N VAL A 326 -14.94 -0.78 14.60
CA VAL A 326 -14.06 -1.92 14.87
C VAL A 326 -13.78 -1.93 16.36
N ILE A 327 -14.02 -3.06 17.00
CA ILE A 327 -13.83 -3.28 18.43
C ILE A 327 -12.72 -4.32 18.58
N PHE A 328 -11.62 -3.95 19.22
CA PHE A 328 -10.52 -4.86 19.48
C PHE A 328 -10.84 -5.72 20.71
N ASP A 329 -10.41 -6.98 20.69
CA ASP A 329 -10.56 -7.84 21.87
C ASP A 329 -9.64 -7.35 23.02
N GLU A 330 -8.49 -6.76 22.67
CA GLU A 330 -7.56 -6.11 23.61
C GLU A 330 -7.19 -4.69 23.12
N PRO A 331 -6.98 -3.71 24.02
CA PRO A 331 -6.67 -2.33 23.63
C PRO A 331 -5.44 -2.24 22.71
N GLN A 332 -5.58 -1.54 21.59
CA GLN A 332 -4.51 -1.40 20.58
C GLN A 332 -3.90 0.01 20.57
N PRO A 333 -2.57 0.13 20.49
CA PRO A 333 -1.91 1.42 20.37
C PRO A 333 -1.84 1.88 18.90
N ARG A 334 -1.58 3.18 18.70
CA ARG A 334 -1.24 3.77 17.38
C ARG A 334 -2.30 3.61 16.31
N ILE A 335 -3.57 3.67 16.71
CA ILE A 335 -4.70 3.88 15.80
C ILE A 335 -4.56 5.28 15.21
N THR A 336 -4.05 5.35 13.97
CA THR A 336 -3.62 6.59 13.34
C THR A 336 -4.56 6.97 12.21
N PRO A 337 -5.23 8.13 12.29
CA PRO A 337 -6.09 8.62 11.22
C PRO A 337 -5.38 8.65 9.87
N GLY A 338 -6.06 8.16 8.82
CA GLY A 338 -5.54 8.02 7.46
C GLY A 338 -4.85 6.71 7.14
N GLN A 339 -4.36 5.98 8.15
CA GLN A 339 -3.89 4.61 7.93
C GLN A 339 -5.06 3.70 7.59
N SER A 340 -4.73 2.51 7.08
CA SER A 340 -5.73 1.52 6.69
C SER A 340 -5.97 0.53 7.82
N ALA A 341 -7.22 0.25 8.11
CA ALA A 341 -7.65 -0.91 8.87
C ALA A 341 -8.05 -2.00 7.88
N VAL A 342 -7.36 -3.13 7.91
CA VAL A 342 -7.59 -4.25 7.00
C VAL A 342 -7.99 -5.47 7.80
N PHE A 343 -9.01 -6.18 7.32
CA PHE A 343 -9.66 -7.27 8.02
C PHE A 343 -9.46 -8.57 7.26
N TYR A 344 -9.32 -9.66 8.02
CA TYR A 344 -9.16 -11.00 7.49
C TYR A 344 -10.08 -11.98 8.23
N VAL A 345 -10.58 -12.96 7.50
CA VAL A 345 -11.21 -14.16 8.06
C VAL A 345 -10.38 -15.33 7.57
N ASP A 346 -9.86 -16.13 8.50
CA ASP A 346 -8.80 -17.08 8.23
C ASP A 346 -7.59 -16.37 7.55
N ASP A 347 -7.19 -16.81 6.37
CA ASP A 347 -6.18 -16.15 5.54
C ASP A 347 -6.79 -15.38 4.35
N ILE A 348 -8.11 -15.15 4.35
CA ILE A 348 -8.84 -14.47 3.29
C ILE A 348 -9.02 -12.99 3.65
N LEU A 349 -8.70 -12.10 2.71
CA LEU A 349 -8.90 -10.67 2.82
C LEU A 349 -10.40 -10.37 2.83
N PHE A 350 -10.92 -10.00 3.99
CA PHE A 350 -12.33 -9.69 4.20
C PHE A 350 -12.71 -8.35 3.58
N GLY A 351 -11.85 -7.35 3.78
CA GLY A 351 -12.09 -5.97 3.39
C GLY A 351 -11.26 -5.01 4.24
N GLY A 352 -11.67 -3.75 4.30
CA GLY A 352 -11.00 -2.74 5.11
C GLY A 352 -11.64 -1.36 5.02
N GLY A 353 -10.98 -0.37 5.63
CA GLY A 353 -11.35 1.03 5.54
C GLY A 353 -10.21 1.95 6.00
N LYS A 354 -10.38 3.25 5.80
CA LYS A 354 -9.47 4.28 6.33
C LYS A 354 -9.84 4.60 7.76
N ILE A 355 -8.86 4.62 8.65
CA ILE A 355 -9.04 4.96 10.06
C ILE A 355 -9.40 6.44 10.17
N LEU A 356 -10.51 6.74 10.87
CA LEU A 356 -10.92 8.10 11.18
C LEU A 356 -10.43 8.55 12.56
N GLY A 357 -10.58 7.69 13.58
CA GLY A 357 -10.27 8.03 14.97
C GLY A 357 -10.82 7.02 15.95
#